data_AF-A0A2R8ATD2-F1
#
_entry.id   AF-A0A2R8ATD2-F1
#
_cell.length_a   1.000
_cell.length_b   1.000
_cell.length_c   1.000
_cell.angle_alpha   90.00
_cell.angle_beta   90.00
_cell.angle_gamma   90.00
#
_symmetry.space_group_name_H-M   'P 1'
#
loop_
_entity.id
_entity.type
_entity.pdbx_description
1 polymer ?
#
loop_
_entity_poly.entity_id
_entity_poly.type
_entity_poly.pdbx_seq_one_letter_code
_entity_poly.pdbx_strand_id
1 'polypeptide(L)' 'MTSISDQLRQFIAEETGMSDDEFQNDTQLFSEGYIDSFTMTAVVAFIEETYEVDIPQSEITLENFDTIDNMTAFITRAKG' A
#
# COMPACT_ATOMS: atom_id res chain seq x y z
N MET A 1 1.95 10.10 -16.58
CA MET A 1 2.00 8.67 -16.19
C MET A 1 2.07 8.67 -14.68
N THR A 2 1.02 8.21 -14.02
CA THR A 2 0.96 8.12 -12.55
C THR A 2 1.83 6.94 -12.11
N SER A 3 2.67 7.10 -11.09
CA SER A 3 3.51 6.00 -10.60
C SER A 3 2.72 5.07 -9.67
N ILE A 4 3.22 3.85 -9.42
CA ILE A 4 2.60 2.90 -8.49
C ILE A 4 2.43 3.54 -7.10
N SER A 5 3.47 4.25 -6.64
CA SER A 5 3.46 4.96 -5.36
C SER A 5 2.40 6.07 -5.31
N ASP A 6 2.18 6.80 -6.41
CA ASP A 6 1.14 7.84 -6.46
C ASP A 6 -0.26 7.23 -6.39
N GLN A 7 -0.50 6.11 -7.08
CA GLN A 7 -1.80 5.42 -7.03
C GLN A 7 -2.08 4.86 -5.64
N LEU A 8 -1.08 4.25 -4.99
CA LEU A 8 -1.21 3.75 -3.62
C LEU A 8 -1.45 4.89 -2.63
N ARG A 9 -0.70 5.99 -2.74
CA ARG A 9 -0.88 7.17 -1.89
C ARG A 9 -2.29 7.72 -2.00
N GLN A 10 -2.78 7.90 -3.22
CA GLN A 10 -4.13 8.40 -3.47
C GLN A 10 -5.18 7.48 -2.86
N PHE A 11 -5.06 6.16 -3.10
CA PHE A 11 -6.00 5.18 -2.56
C PHE A 11 -6.00 5.17 -1.02
N ILE A 12 -4.83 5.19 -0.39
CA ILE A 12 -4.70 5.19 1.07
C ILE A 12 -5.27 6.50 1.66
N ALA A 13 -5.00 7.65 1.04
CA ALA A 13 -5.58 8.92 1.45
C ALA A 13 -7.12 8.90 1.37
N GLU A 14 -7.68 8.35 0.30
CA GLU A 14 -9.14 8.18 0.12
C GLU A 14 -9.74 7.24 1.18
N GLU A 15 -9.13 6.09 1.45
CA GLU A 15 -9.62 5.10 2.42
C GLU A 15 -9.53 5.58 3.88
N THR A 16 -8.49 6.36 4.21
CA THR A 16 -8.26 6.88 5.56
C THR A 16 -8.94 8.23 5.81
N GLY A 17 -9.37 8.91 4.75
CA GLY A 17 -9.88 10.27 4.82
C GLY A 17 -8.81 11.33 5.09
N MET A 18 -7.54 10.97 4.92
CA MET A 18 -6.39 11.87 5.08
C MET A 18 -6.09 12.62 3.78
N SER A 19 -5.31 13.70 3.89
CA SER A 19 -4.73 14.35 2.70
C SER A 19 -3.46 13.63 2.25
N ASP A 20 -3.18 13.65 0.95
CA ASP A 20 -2.01 12.97 0.36
C ASP A 20 -0.68 13.60 0.78
N ASP A 21 -0.71 14.79 1.36
CA ASP A 21 0.40 15.52 1.98
C ASP A 21 0.67 15.18 3.46
N GLU A 22 -0.20 14.40 4.13
CA GLU A 22 -0.04 14.06 5.55
C GLU A 22 1.01 12.97 5.81
N PHE A 23 1.38 12.19 4.80
CA PHE A 23 2.39 11.13 4.90
C PHE A 23 3.28 11.07 3.65
N GLN A 24 4.48 10.53 3.83
CA GLN A 24 5.45 10.30 2.76
C GLN A 24 5.49 8.83 2.37
N ASN A 25 6.20 8.50 1.28
CA ASN A 25 6.22 7.12 0.81
C ASN A 25 6.97 6.17 1.77
N ASP A 26 7.88 6.72 2.57
CA ASP A 26 8.69 6.03 3.58
C ASP A 26 8.05 6.05 4.98
N THR A 27 6.91 6.70 5.14
CA THR A 27 6.14 6.72 6.39
C THR A 27 5.60 5.34 6.72
N GLN A 28 5.76 4.92 7.98
CA GLN A 28 5.28 3.64 8.48
C GLN A 28 3.79 3.74 8.79
N LEU A 29 2.97 3.53 7.78
CA LEU A 29 1.52 3.70 7.84
C LEU A 29 0.88 2.80 8.89
N PHE A 30 1.30 1.54 8.99
CA PHE A 30 0.69 0.62 9.94
C PHE A 30 1.31 0.79 11.32
N SER A 31 2.64 0.88 11.42
CA SER A 31 3.34 0.98 12.71
C SER A 31 3.04 2.30 13.44
N GLU A 32 2.83 3.40 12.72
CA GLU A 32 2.43 4.69 13.30
C GLU A 32 0.90 4.83 13.48
N GLY A 33 0.12 3.86 12.98
CA GLY A 33 -1.32 3.79 13.18
C GLY A 33 -2.15 4.67 12.24
N TYR A 34 -1.59 5.06 11.09
CA TYR A 34 -2.32 5.72 10.00
C TYR A 34 -3.30 4.78 9.31
N ILE A 35 -2.94 3.50 9.19
CA ILE A 35 -3.81 2.45 8.65
C ILE A 35 -3.96 1.31 9.65
N ASP A 36 -5.10 0.63 9.60
CA ASP A 36 -5.38 -0.55 10.42
C ASP A 36 -5.47 -1.82 9.56
N SER A 37 -5.87 -2.95 10.17
CA SER A 37 -6.03 -4.22 9.47
C SER A 37 -7.12 -4.22 8.39
N PHE A 38 -8.16 -3.38 8.55
CA PHE A 38 -9.24 -3.25 7.56
C PHE A 38 -8.75 -2.48 6.35
N THR A 39 -8.12 -1.32 6.56
CA THR A 39 -7.52 -0.54 5.47
C THR A 39 -6.43 -1.34 4.77
N MET A 40 -5.61 -2.11 5.50
CA MET A 40 -4.62 -3.01 4.92
C MET A 40 -5.26 -4.03 3.95
N THR A 41 -6.40 -4.62 4.33
CA THR A 41 -7.11 -5.57 3.47
C THR A 41 -7.64 -4.88 2.20
N ALA A 42 -8.13 -3.65 2.32
CA ALA A 42 -8.58 -2.86 1.17
C ALA A 42 -7.41 -2.51 0.22
N VAL A 43 -6.26 -2.13 0.77
CA VAL A 43 -5.04 -1.86 -0.01
C VAL A 43 -4.56 -3.11 -0.74
N VAL A 44 -4.54 -4.26 -0.08
CA VAL A 44 -4.17 -5.53 -0.71
C VAL A 44 -5.13 -5.84 -1.87
N ALA A 45 -6.44 -5.77 -1.64
CA ALA A 45 -7.44 -6.01 -2.69
C ALA A 45 -7.29 -5.04 -3.88
N PHE A 46 -7.03 -3.76 -3.61
CA PHE A 46 -6.76 -2.76 -4.64
C PHE A 46 -5.52 -3.13 -5.47
N ILE A 47 -4.45 -3.60 -4.81
CA ILE A 47 -3.23 -4.01 -5.49
C ILE A 47 -3.49 -5.23 -6.38
N GLU A 48 -4.15 -6.27 -5.86
CA GLU A 48 -4.46 -7.48 -6.62
C GLU A 48 -5.30 -7.17 -7.87
N GLU A 49 -6.33 -6.34 -7.74
CA GLU A 49 -7.20 -5.95 -8.85
C GLU A 49 -6.50 -5.04 -9.86
N THR A 50 -5.76 -4.03 -9.40
CA THR A 50 -5.14 -3.02 -10.27
C THR A 50 -3.94 -3.58 -11.03
N TYR A 51 -3.20 -4.49 -10.40
CA TYR A 51 -1.92 -4.98 -10.91
C TYR A 51 -1.96 -6.43 -11.38
N GLU A 52 -3.10 -7.11 -11.25
CA GLU A 52 -3.31 -8.53 -11.59
C GLU A 52 -2.27 -9.44 -10.91
N VAL A 53 -2.01 -9.19 -9.63
CA VAL A 53 -1.09 -9.98 -8.79
C VAL A 53 -1.87 -10.73 -7.72
N ASP A 54 -1.32 -11.84 -7.23
CA ASP A 54 -1.87 -12.62 -6.10
C ASP A 54 -0.98 -12.41 -4.88
N ILE A 55 -1.55 -11.93 -3.78
CA ILE A 55 -0.84 -11.60 -2.55
C ILE A 55 -1.22 -12.64 -1.49
N PRO A 56 -0.39 -13.68 -1.28
CA PRO A 56 -0.68 -14.65 -0.23
C PRO A 56 -0.56 -13.99 1.15
N GLN A 57 -1.38 -14.46 2.11
CA GLN A 57 -1.38 -13.90 3.48
C GLN A 57 0.01 -13.92 4.15
N SER A 58 0.89 -14.84 3.79
CA SER A 58 2.27 -14.90 4.30
C SER A 58 3.12 -13.71 3.89
N GLU A 59 2.76 -13.02 2.80
CA GLU A 59 3.46 -11.84 2.30
C GLU A 59 2.90 -10.53 2.88
N ILE A 60 1.71 -10.57 3.51
CA ILE A 60 1.10 -9.41 4.18
C ILE A 60 1.79 -9.19 5.53
N THR A 61 3.02 -8.70 5.47
CA THR A 61 3.88 -8.40 6.62
C THR A 61 4.23 -6.92 6.66
N LEU A 62 4.66 -6.42 7.81
CA LEU A 62 5.14 -5.03 7.94
C LEU A 62 6.32 -4.75 6.99
N GLU A 63 7.19 -5.74 6.76
CA GLU A 63 8.31 -5.58 5.83
C GLU A 63 7.86 -5.28 4.38
N ASN A 64 6.69 -5.78 3.98
CA ASN A 64 6.17 -5.59 2.63
C ASN A 64 5.09 -4.49 2.54
N PHE A 65 4.38 -4.20 3.63
CA PHE A 65 3.17 -3.36 3.61
C PHE A 65 3.15 -2.21 4.62
N ASP A 66 4.21 -1.97 5.38
CA ASP A 66 4.24 -0.86 6.35
C ASP A 66 4.42 0.51 5.68
N THR A 67 5.03 0.59 4.49
CA THR A 67 5.26 1.85 3.76
C THR A 67 4.85 1.72 2.29
N ILE A 68 4.58 2.85 1.62
CA ILE A 68 4.27 2.85 0.18
C ILE A 68 5.46 2.36 -0.65
N ASP A 69 6.68 2.71 -0.23
CA ASP A 69 7.88 2.22 -0.90
C ASP A 69 8.00 0.70 -0.80
N ASN A 70 7.70 0.10 0.36
CA ASN A 70 7.70 -1.35 0.54
C ASN A 70 6.65 -2.02 -0.35
N MET A 71 5.44 -1.48 -0.38
CA MET A 71 4.35 -1.97 -1.24
C MET A 71 4.72 -1.86 -2.72
N THR A 72 5.33 -0.75 -3.12
CA THR A 72 5.76 -0.51 -4.50
C THR A 72 6.86 -1.49 -4.92
N ALA A 73 7.81 -1.76 -4.03
CA ALA A 73 8.86 -2.76 -4.24
C ALA A 73 8.25 -4.17 -4.34
N PHE A 74 7.27 -4.50 -3.48
CA PHE A 74 6.51 -5.75 -3.53
C PHE A 74 5.84 -5.95 -4.91
N ILE A 75 5.11 -4.94 -5.38
CA ILE A 75 4.39 -5.03 -6.67
C ILE A 75 5.37 -5.19 -7.82
N THR A 76 6.49 -4.46 -7.78
CA THR A 76 7.52 -4.53 -8.82
C THR A 76 8.17 -5.92 -8.88
N ARG A 77 8.40 -6.59 -7.73
CA ARG A 77 8.89 -7.97 -7.72
C ARG A 77 7.83 -8.99 -8.14
N ALA A 78 6.56 -8.76 -7.80
CA ALA A 78 5.48 -9.70 -8.12
C ALA A 78 5.14 -9.73 -9.61
N LYS A 79 5.37 -8.61 -10.32
CA LYS A 79 5.20 -8.50 -11.78
C LYS A 79 6.39 -9.00 -12.61
N GLY A 80 7.56 -9.20 -11.99
CA GLY A 80 8.79 -9.62 -12.67
C GLY A 80 8.98 -11.12 -12.67
#